data_AF-A0A9E1SAB9-F1
#
_entry.id   AF-A0A9E1SAB9-F1
#
_cell.length_a   1.000
_cell.length_b   1.000
_cell.length_c   1.000
_cell.angle_alpha   90.00
_cell.angle_beta   90.00
_cell.angle_gamma   90.00
#
_symmetry.space_group_name_H-M   'P 1'
#
loop_
_entity.id
_entity.type
_entity.pdbx_description
1 polymer ?
#
loop_
_entity_poly.entity_id
_entity_poly.type
_entity_poly.pdbx_seq_one_letter_code
_entity_poly.pdbx_strand_id
1 'polypeptide(L)'
;SYAIKAIQEALPEFGKQIEGFDRPDALLTGVETRTSAPIRIRRHVEKDSMAFQSVNTTGLYPAGEGAGYAGGIMSAAIDGIKVAEALAKYYSR
;
A
#
# COMPACT_ATOMS: atom_id res chain seq x y z
N SER A 1 -17.04 19.54 4.06
CA SER A 1 -15.96 18.56 4.30
C SER A 1 -16.52 17.16 4.06
N TYR A 2 -16.00 16.41 3.07
CA TYR A 2 -16.53 15.09 2.68
C TYR A 2 -16.17 13.98 3.69
N ALA A 3 -14.91 13.92 4.14
CA ALA A 3 -14.44 12.87 5.04
C ALA A 3 -15.11 12.92 6.42
N ILE A 4 -15.33 14.12 6.97
CA ILE A 4 -16.01 14.29 8.28
C ILE A 4 -17.43 13.72 8.20
N LYS A 5 -18.17 14.03 7.13
CA LYS A 5 -19.54 13.55 6.95
C LYS A 5 -19.57 12.02 6.84
N ALA A 6 -18.65 11.43 6.07
CA ALA A 6 -18.54 9.98 5.94
C ALA A 6 -18.25 9.30 7.30
N ILE A 7 -17.37 9.87 8.12
CA ILE A 7 -17.05 9.33 9.45
C ILE A 7 -18.27 9.43 10.40
N GLN A 8 -18.99 10.56 10.38
CA GLN A 8 -20.21 10.74 11.18
C GLN A 8 -21.31 9.73 10.84
N GLU A 9 -21.43 9.36 9.56
CA GLU A 9 -22.38 8.33 9.12
C GLU A 9 -21.90 6.91 9.43
N ALA A 10 -20.59 6.65 9.36
CA ALA A 10 -20.03 5.31 9.54
C ALA A 10 -20.01 4.83 11.00
N LEU A 11 -19.74 5.73 11.97
CA LEU A 11 -19.61 5.34 13.39
C LEU A 11 -20.88 4.67 13.95
N PRO A 12 -22.10 5.22 13.79
CA PRO A 12 -23.32 4.55 14.25
C PRO A 12 -23.61 3.23 13.53
N GLU A 13 -23.27 3.11 12.24
CA GLU A 13 -23.44 1.85 11.51
C GLU A 13 -22.50 0.76 12.03
N PHE A 14 -21.27 1.11 12.44
CA PHE A 14 -20.39 0.17 13.12
C PHE A 14 -20.86 -0.20 14.51
N GLY A 15 -21.53 0.71 15.24
CA GLY A 15 -22.18 0.40 16.53
C GLY A 15 -23.25 -0.71 16.43
N LYS A 16 -23.92 -0.84 15.28
CA LYS A 16 -24.88 -1.94 15.00
C LYS A 16 -24.19 -3.29 14.75
N GLN A 17 -22.93 -3.28 14.31
CA GLN A 17 -22.17 -4.49 13.99
C GLN A 17 -21.30 -4.95 15.17
N ILE A 18 -20.76 -4.00 15.93
CA ILE A 18 -19.89 -4.21 17.07
C ILE A 18 -20.45 -3.39 18.23
N GLU A 19 -20.99 -4.09 19.23
CA GLU A 19 -21.56 -3.45 20.41
C GLU A 19 -20.54 -2.50 21.07
N GLY A 20 -20.95 -1.25 21.27
CA GLY A 20 -20.12 -0.24 21.92
C GLY A 20 -19.08 0.44 21.03
N PHE A 21 -19.08 0.20 19.71
CA PHE A 21 -18.15 0.87 18.78
C PHE A 21 -18.42 2.39 18.67
N ASP A 22 -19.66 2.83 18.85
CA ASP A 22 -20.12 4.23 18.74
C ASP A 22 -20.33 4.92 20.10
N ARG A 23 -19.65 4.43 21.14
CA ARG A 23 -19.76 4.98 22.49
C ARG A 23 -19.50 6.50 22.53
N PRO A 24 -20.32 7.27 23.28
CA PRO A 24 -20.18 8.72 23.35
C PRO A 24 -18.90 9.18 24.07
N ASP A 25 -18.26 8.29 24.84
CA ASP A 25 -16.99 8.54 25.53
C ASP A 25 -15.78 7.94 24.78
N ALA A 26 -15.96 7.42 23.56
CA ALA A 26 -14.87 6.98 22.71
C ALA A 26 -14.03 8.17 22.21
N LEU A 27 -12.71 7.96 22.09
CA LEU A 27 -11.77 9.00 21.68
C LEU A 27 -11.40 8.88 20.20
N LEU A 28 -11.63 9.95 19.43
CA LEU A 28 -11.06 10.12 18.09
C LEU A 28 -9.73 10.86 18.21
N THR A 29 -8.62 10.17 17.92
CA THR A 29 -7.27 10.69 18.15
C THR A 29 -6.57 11.04 16.85
N GLY A 30 -6.20 12.32 16.70
CA GLY A 30 -5.32 12.78 15.62
C GLY A 30 -5.86 12.55 14.21
N VAL A 31 -4.97 12.64 13.23
CA VAL A 31 -5.26 12.38 11.81
C VAL A 31 -4.32 11.30 11.29
N GLU A 32 -4.89 10.20 10.80
CA GLU A 32 -4.12 9.13 10.16
C GLU A 32 -3.95 9.47 8.68
N THR A 33 -2.76 9.96 8.32
CA THR A 33 -2.50 10.53 6.97
C THR A 33 -1.60 9.66 6.10
N ARG A 34 -1.06 8.56 6.64
CA ARG A 34 -0.06 7.72 5.97
C ARG A 34 -0.48 6.25 5.92
N THR A 35 -1.71 6.01 5.47
CA THR A 35 -2.25 4.65 5.33
C THR A 35 -1.59 3.86 4.18
N SER A 36 -1.06 4.55 3.17
CA SER A 36 -0.32 3.97 2.05
C SER A 36 0.52 5.03 1.35
N ALA A 37 1.37 4.61 0.40
CA ALA A 37 2.18 5.56 -0.36
C ALA A 37 1.31 6.52 -1.20
N PRO A 38 1.57 7.84 -1.12
CA PRO A 38 0.86 8.84 -1.90
C PRO A 38 1.31 8.89 -3.37
N ILE A 39 2.30 8.08 -3.75
CA ILE A 39 2.89 8.02 -5.08
C ILE A 39 3.00 6.57 -5.55
N ARG A 40 3.12 6.40 -6.87
CA ARG A 40 3.46 5.12 -7.48
C ARG A 40 4.62 5.29 -8.46
N ILE A 41 5.76 4.67 -8.14
CA ILE A 41 6.94 4.70 -9.01
C ILE A 41 6.78 3.58 -10.05
N ARG A 42 6.31 3.92 -11.24
CA ARG A 42 5.90 2.92 -12.24
C ARG A 42 7.07 2.01 -12.63
N ARG A 43 6.81 0.71 -12.61
CA ARG A 43 7.72 -0.35 -13.04
C ARG A 43 7.06 -1.32 -14.05
N HIS A 44 7.88 -2.01 -14.83
CA HIS A 44 7.45 -3.04 -15.79
C HIS A 44 6.76 -4.21 -15.09
N VAL A 45 5.83 -4.86 -15.80
CA VAL A 45 5.12 -6.04 -15.31
C VAL A 45 6.00 -7.29 -15.38
N GLU A 46 5.65 -8.30 -14.59
CA GLU A 46 6.41 -9.54 -14.37
C GLU A 46 6.75 -10.34 -15.64
N LYS A 47 6.03 -10.13 -16.75
CA LYS A 47 6.22 -10.87 -18.01
C LYS A 47 7.27 -10.25 -18.96
N ASP A 48 7.90 -9.16 -18.57
CA ASP A 48 8.89 -8.45 -19.38
C ASP A 48 10.32 -8.96 -19.10
N SER A 49 11.21 -8.89 -20.09
CA SER A 49 12.66 -8.97 -19.88
C SER A 49 13.19 -7.95 -18.86
N MET A 50 12.47 -6.83 -18.72
CA MET A 50 12.73 -5.75 -17.75
C MET A 50 11.85 -5.86 -16.50
N ALA A 51 11.31 -7.05 -16.20
CA ALA A 51 10.35 -7.25 -15.10
C ALA A 51 10.78 -6.53 -13.81
N PHE A 52 9.82 -5.79 -13.24
CA PHE A 52 9.98 -5.03 -11.99
C PHE A 52 10.96 -3.84 -12.02
N GLN A 53 11.60 -3.54 -13.15
CA GLN A 53 12.43 -2.33 -13.31
C GLN A 53 11.56 -1.10 -13.59
N SER A 54 12.06 0.09 -13.23
CA SER A 54 11.43 1.37 -13.57
C SER A 54 11.20 1.48 -15.08
N VAL A 55 10.06 2.06 -15.47
CA VAL A 55 9.68 2.23 -16.90
C VAL A 55 10.59 3.17 -17.68
N ASN A 56 11.43 3.96 -16.99
CA ASN A 56 12.31 4.95 -17.60
C ASN A 56 13.75 4.92 -17.07
N THR A 57 14.13 3.94 -16.27
CA THR A 57 15.48 3.83 -15.69
C THR A 57 15.84 2.37 -15.48
N THR A 58 16.60 1.82 -16.43
CA THR A 58 17.11 0.44 -16.36
C THR A 58 18.02 0.27 -15.13
N GLY A 59 17.88 -0.86 -14.44
CA GLY A 59 18.61 -1.18 -13.21
C GLY A 59 17.98 -0.62 -11.92
N LEU A 60 16.99 0.26 -12.01
CA LEU A 60 16.22 0.73 -10.85
C LEU A 60 15.01 -0.18 -10.62
N TYR A 61 14.85 -0.73 -9.42
CA TYR A 61 13.73 -1.63 -9.07
C TYR A 61 12.86 -1.03 -7.95
N PRO A 62 11.79 -0.29 -8.29
CA PRO A 62 10.85 0.20 -7.28
C PRO A 62 10.11 -0.98 -6.61
N ALA A 63 10.12 -1.05 -5.28
CA ALA A 63 9.56 -2.16 -4.52
C ALA A 63 8.86 -1.72 -3.22
N GLY A 64 7.95 -2.57 -2.73
CA GLY A 64 7.28 -2.41 -1.46
C GLY A 64 6.29 -1.24 -1.41
N GLU A 65 5.95 -0.83 -0.19
CA GLU A 65 4.93 0.20 0.05
C GLU A 65 5.38 1.56 -0.45
N GLY A 66 6.64 1.95 -0.20
CA GLY A 66 7.18 3.25 -0.65
C GLY A 66 7.11 3.46 -2.16
N ALA A 67 7.14 2.39 -2.96
CA ALA A 67 6.97 2.45 -4.41
C ALA A 67 5.50 2.35 -4.88
N GLY A 68 4.57 2.08 -3.98
CA GLY A 68 3.14 1.90 -4.27
C GLY A 68 2.76 0.50 -4.76
N TYR A 69 3.50 -0.55 -4.37
CA TYR A 69 3.25 -1.95 -4.77
C TYR A 69 2.92 -2.90 -3.61
N ALA A 70 2.89 -2.39 -2.38
CA ALA A 70 2.48 -3.13 -1.19
C ALA A 70 1.70 -2.20 -0.22
N GLY A 71 1.04 -2.78 0.78
CA GLY A 71 0.26 -2.02 1.78
C GLY A 71 0.35 -2.62 3.19
N GLY A 72 1.45 -3.31 3.49
CA GLY A 72 1.68 -3.96 4.78
C GLY A 72 2.85 -4.94 4.72
N ILE A 73 3.31 -5.37 5.89
CA ILE A 73 4.55 -6.14 6.09
C ILE A 73 4.65 -7.35 5.14
N MET A 74 3.64 -8.22 5.15
CA MET A 74 3.64 -9.45 4.34
C MET A 74 3.66 -9.14 2.84
N SER A 75 2.85 -8.19 2.38
CA SER A 75 2.80 -7.81 0.97
C SER A 75 4.11 -7.18 0.50
N ALA A 76 4.78 -6.39 1.34
CA ALA A 76 6.06 -5.78 1.04
C ALA A 76 7.18 -6.83 0.97
N ALA A 77 7.16 -7.82 1.86
CA ALA A 77 8.10 -8.94 1.83
C ALA A 77 7.95 -9.78 0.55
N ILE A 78 6.72 -10.13 0.18
CA ILE A 78 6.43 -10.87 -1.06
C ILE A 78 6.89 -10.07 -2.29
N ASP A 79 6.63 -8.76 -2.31
CA ASP A 79 7.09 -7.89 -3.39
C ASP A 79 8.62 -7.86 -3.49
N GLY A 80 9.31 -7.78 -2.35
CA GLY A 80 10.77 -7.82 -2.27
C GLY A 80 11.36 -9.11 -2.83
N ILE A 81 10.77 -10.28 -2.51
CA ILE A 81 11.20 -11.57 -3.06
C ILE A 81 11.09 -11.58 -4.58
N LYS A 82 9.94 -11.16 -5.14
CA LYS A 82 9.73 -11.11 -6.59
C LYS A 82 10.73 -10.19 -7.30
N VAL A 83 10.99 -9.03 -6.71
CA VAL A 83 11.96 -8.05 -7.22
C VAL A 83 13.38 -8.63 -7.17
N ALA A 84 13.77 -9.29 -6.08
CA ALA A 84 15.08 -9.92 -5.95
C ALA A 84 15.27 -11.05 -6.97
N GLU A 85 14.25 -11.90 -7.18
CA GLU A 85 14.29 -12.95 -8.21
C GLU A 85 14.42 -12.37 -9.62
N ALA A 86 13.70 -11.29 -9.93
CA ALA A 86 13.79 -10.62 -11.23
C ALA A 86 15.14 -9.96 -11.46
N LEU A 87 15.71 -9.33 -10.42
CA LEU A 87 17.06 -8.78 -10.43
C LEU A 87 18.09 -9.88 -10.71
N ALA A 88 18.03 -11.00 -9.97
CA ALA A 88 18.93 -12.12 -10.20
C ALA A 88 18.82 -12.63 -11.65
N LYS A 89 17.61 -12.93 -12.12
CA LYS A 89 17.36 -13.41 -13.50
C LYS A 89 17.88 -12.46 -14.58
N TYR A 90 17.86 -11.15 -14.33
CA TYR A 90 18.34 -10.15 -15.29
C TYR A 90 19.86 -10.22 -15.48
N TYR A 91 20.62 -10.41 -14.39
CA TYR A 91 22.08 -10.45 -14.41
C TYR A 91 22.70 -11.85 -14.59
N SER A 92 21.91 -12.92 -14.48
CA SER A 92 22.37 -14.29 -14.76
C SER A 92 22.46 -14.64 -16.26
N ARG A 93 22.20 -13.69 -17.15
CA ARG A 93 22.30 -13.83 -18.61
C ARG A 93 23.62 -13.29 -19.10
#